data_AF-A0A7G9AXQ2-F1
#
_entry.id   AF-A0A7G9AXQ2-F1
#
_cell.length_a   1.000
_cell.length_b   1.000
_cell.length_c   1.000
_cell.angle_alpha   90.00
_cell.angle_beta   90.00
_cell.angle_gamma   90.00
#
_symmetry.space_group_name_H-M   'P 1'
#
loop_
_entity.id
_entity.type
_entity.pdbx_description
1 polymer ?
#
loop_
_entity_poly.entity_id
_entity_poly.type
_entity_poly.pdbx_seq_one_letter_code
_entity_poly.pdbx_strand_id
1 'polypeptide(L)'
;MKQSTIRLGYLESICQVLALKTENLVMEHHTIWQLFQEADETLFLQLAPHLFTTKSTQEPFLAEPLESSQEGYQYFKHLVEQGG
;
A
#
# COMPACT_ATOMS: atom_id res chain seq x y z
N MET A 1 -4.57 7.89 -25.03
CA MET A 1 -4.86 8.33 -23.64
C MET A 1 -3.91 7.56 -22.75
N LYS A 2 -2.96 8.22 -22.08
CA LYS A 2 -2.10 7.52 -21.11
C LYS A 2 -2.98 7.25 -19.89
N GLN A 3 -3.32 6.00 -19.67
CA GLN A 3 -4.00 5.55 -18.44
C GLN A 3 -3.06 5.93 -17.29
N SER A 4 -3.47 6.86 -16.44
CA SER A 4 -2.75 7.15 -15.21
C SER A 4 -2.84 5.90 -14.35
N THR A 5 -1.79 5.08 -14.37
CA THR A 5 -1.72 3.86 -13.54
C THR A 5 -1.69 4.31 -12.09
N ILE A 6 -2.76 4.02 -11.36
CA ILE A 6 -2.80 4.25 -9.92
C ILE A 6 -1.88 3.23 -9.28
N ARG A 7 -0.98 3.69 -8.40
CA ARG A 7 -0.08 2.80 -7.68
C ARG A 7 -0.32 2.82 -6.19
N LEU A 8 -0.21 1.66 -5.57
CA LEU A 8 -0.22 1.52 -4.12
C LEU A 8 1.18 1.81 -3.56
N GLY A 9 1.24 2.73 -2.60
CA GLY A 9 2.43 3.07 -1.83
C GLY A 9 2.17 2.92 -0.34
N TYR A 10 3.26 2.91 0.43
CA TYR A 10 3.22 2.80 1.87
C TYR A 10 4.31 3.65 2.52
N LEU A 11 4.04 4.09 3.75
CA LEU A 11 4.99 4.83 4.58
C LEU A 11 5.90 3.86 5.35
N GLU A 12 7.11 4.28 5.69
CA GLU A 12 8.06 3.46 6.47
C GLU A 12 7.51 3.03 7.84
N SER A 13 6.55 3.78 8.40
CA SER A 13 5.87 3.44 9.64
C SER A 13 5.09 2.12 9.58
N ILE A 14 4.82 1.59 8.38
CA ILE A 14 4.19 0.29 8.20
C ILE A 14 5.01 -0.87 8.79
N CYS A 15 6.34 -0.73 8.86
CA CYS A 15 7.21 -1.75 9.43
C CYS A 15 6.92 -1.98 10.92
N GLN A 16 6.43 -0.97 11.65
CA GLN A 16 6.04 -1.12 13.05
C GLN A 16 4.78 -1.97 13.21
N VAL A 17 3.80 -1.78 12.31
CA VAL A 17 2.55 -2.57 12.30
C VAL A 17 2.85 -4.02 11.92
N LEU A 18 3.75 -4.22 10.96
CA LEU A 18 4.14 -5.55 10.47
C LEU A 18 5.23 -6.22 11.33
N ALA A 19 5.67 -5.59 12.43
CA ALA A 19 6.77 -6.04 13.28
C ALA A 19 8.05 -6.42 12.52
N LEU A 20 8.32 -5.74 11.40
CA LEU A 20 9.52 -5.94 10.58
C LEU A 20 10.71 -5.22 11.24
N LYS A 21 11.87 -5.88 11.28
CA LYS A 21 13.12 -5.24 11.70
C LYS A 21 13.59 -4.33 10.58
N THR A 22 13.65 -3.03 10.82
CA THR A 22 14.14 -1.99 9.91
C THR A 22 15.66 -2.12 9.71
N GLU A 23 16.07 -3.13 8.95
CA GLU A 23 17.47 -3.40 8.67
C GLU A 23 17.77 -3.38 7.16
N ASN A 24 16.76 -3.64 6.30
CA ASN A 24 16.95 -3.60 4.84
C ASN A 24 15.63 -3.40 4.07
N LEU A 25 15.36 -2.13 3.71
CA LEU A 25 14.17 -1.71 2.95
C LEU A 25 13.93 -2.47 1.64
N VAL A 26 14.98 -2.93 0.95
CA VAL A 26 14.84 -3.66 -0.33
C VAL A 26 14.29 -5.07 -0.10
N MET A 27 14.76 -5.76 0.95
CA MET A 27 14.22 -7.07 1.33
C MET A 27 12.83 -6.95 1.98
N GLU A 28 12.61 -5.86 2.71
CA GLU A 28 11.32 -5.55 3.34
C GLU A 28 10.23 -5.29 2.29
N HIS A 29 10.54 -4.64 1.15
CA HIS A 29 9.53 -4.39 0.11
C HIS A 29 8.89 -5.68 -0.42
N HIS A 30 9.69 -6.72 -0.69
CA HIS A 30 9.14 -8.01 -1.12
C HIS A 30 8.26 -8.64 -0.03
N THR A 31 8.71 -8.59 1.21
CA THR A 31 7.99 -9.14 2.36
C THR A 31 6.68 -8.40 2.61
N ILE A 32 6.69 -7.06 2.56
CA ILE A 32 5.50 -6.21 2.70
C ILE A 32 4.51 -6.53 1.59
N TRP A 33 4.98 -6.73 0.35
CA TRP A 33 4.10 -7.09 -0.75
C TRP A 33 3.43 -8.46 -0.57
N GLN A 34 4.17 -9.47 -0.09
CA GLN A 34 3.59 -10.77 0.24
C GLN A 34 2.53 -10.65 1.33
N LEU A 35 2.82 -9.86 2.37
CA LEU A 35 1.87 -9.58 3.45
C LEU A 35 0.61 -8.87 2.94
N PHE A 36 0.74 -7.97 1.96
CA PHE A 36 -0.42 -7.33 1.32
C PHE A 36 -1.29 -8.31 0.53
N GLN A 37 -0.68 -9.28 -0.15
CA GLN A 37 -1.42 -10.32 -0.87
C GLN A 37 -2.26 -11.17 0.08
N GLU A 38 -1.74 -11.45 1.28
CA GLU A 38 -2.38 -12.27 2.32
C GLU A 38 -3.27 -11.47 3.28
N ALA A 39 -3.22 -10.14 3.26
CA ALA A 39 -3.94 -9.30 4.21
C ALA A 39 -5.46 -9.50 4.12
N ASP A 40 -6.04 -9.86 5.27
CA ASP A 40 -7.46 -9.81 5.51
C ASP A 40 -7.91 -8.37 5.84
N GLU A 41 -9.21 -8.17 5.99
CA GLU A 41 -9.77 -6.85 6.30
C GLU A 41 -9.27 -6.29 7.64
N THR A 42 -9.05 -7.15 8.64
CA THR A 42 -8.58 -6.72 9.96
C THR A 42 -7.16 -6.17 9.89
N LEU A 43 -6.27 -6.89 9.21
CA LEU A 43 -4.90 -6.44 8.98
C LEU A 43 -4.90 -5.19 8.10
N PHE A 44 -5.72 -5.13 7.05
CA PHE A 44 -5.86 -3.93 6.22
C PHE A 44 -6.21 -2.70 7.06
N LEU A 45 -7.19 -2.79 7.97
CA LEU A 45 -7.58 -1.65 8.80
C LEU A 45 -6.44 -1.12 9.67
N GLN A 46 -5.51 -1.99 10.09
CA GLN A 46 -4.29 -1.58 10.81
C GLN A 46 -3.25 -0.95 9.88
N LEU A 47 -3.17 -1.40 8.63
CA LEU A 47 -2.23 -0.91 7.64
C LEU A 47 -2.69 0.40 6.98
N ALA A 48 -3.99 0.60 6.78
CA ALA A 48 -4.58 1.70 6.02
C ALA A 48 -4.05 3.10 6.37
N PRO A 49 -3.83 3.47 7.65
CA PRO A 49 -3.21 4.76 8.01
C PRO A 49 -1.79 4.98 7.44
N HIS A 50 -1.15 3.91 6.99
CA HIS A 50 0.20 3.89 6.43
C HIS A 50 0.20 3.68 4.91
N LEU A 51 -0.96 3.56 4.28
CA LEU A 51 -1.12 3.30 2.85
C LEU A 51 -1.60 4.56 2.11
N PHE A 52 -1.12 4.72 0.88
CA PHE A 52 -1.58 5.78 -0.01
C PHE A 52 -1.59 5.30 -1.45
N THR A 53 -2.35 5.99 -2.30
CA THR A 53 -2.29 5.83 -3.75
C THR A 53 -1.61 7.00 -4.41
N THR A 54 -0.95 6.76 -5.54
CA THR A 54 -0.42 7.82 -6.40
C THR A 54 -1.03 7.75 -7.79
N LYS A 55 -1.36 8.92 -8.37
CA LYS A 55 -2.04 9.03 -9.68
C LYS A 55 -1.19 9.70 -10.76
N SER A 56 0.14 9.63 -10.69
CA SER A 56 1.03 10.14 -11.76
C SER A 56 2.49 9.82 -11.45
N THR A 57 3.32 9.66 -12.48
CA THR A 57 4.79 9.67 -12.35
C THR A 57 5.39 11.06 -12.56
N GLN A 58 4.57 12.08 -12.82
CA GLN A 58 5.00 13.45 -13.08
C GLN A 58 4.65 14.35 -11.89
N GLU A 59 5.62 15.18 -11.49
CA GLU A 59 5.46 16.10 -10.36
C GLU A 59 4.42 17.19 -10.64
N PRO A 60 3.67 17.62 -9.60
CA PRO A 60 3.73 17.12 -8.22
C PRO A 60 3.10 15.73 -8.06
N PHE A 61 3.77 14.84 -7.32
CA PHE A 61 3.21 13.53 -6.96
C PHE A 61 2.03 13.75 -6.01
N LEU A 62 0.81 13.52 -6.49
CA LEU A 62 -0.38 13.51 -5.65
C LEU A 62 -0.49 12.14 -4.99
N ALA A 63 -0.27 12.12 -3.67
CA ALA A 63 -0.54 10.98 -2.80
C ALA A 63 -1.89 11.18 -2.11
N GLU A 64 -2.78 10.20 -2.24
CA GLU A 64 -4.08 10.18 -1.58
C GLU A 64 -4.10 9.04 -0.55
N PRO A 65 -4.43 9.29 0.73
CA PRO A 65 -4.49 8.23 1.73
C PRO A 65 -5.57 7.20 1.38
N LEU A 66 -5.37 5.94 1.76
CA LEU A 66 -6.45 4.95 1.73
C LEU A 66 -7.35 5.12 2.95
N GLU A 67 -8.66 5.09 2.73
CA GLU A 67 -9.64 5.08 3.81
C GLU A 67 -9.66 3.75 4.55
N SER A 68 -9.73 3.79 5.88
CA SER A 68 -9.89 2.60 6.74
C SER A 68 -11.36 2.16 6.77
N SER A 69 -11.86 1.68 5.63
CA SER A 69 -13.24 1.23 5.42
C SER A 69 -13.28 -0.07 4.64
N GLN A 70 -14.45 -0.69 4.58
CA GLN A 70 -14.67 -1.89 3.77
C GLN A 70 -14.43 -1.60 2.27
N GLU A 71 -14.88 -0.45 1.79
CA GLU A 71 -14.63 0.02 0.42
C GLU A 71 -13.13 0.23 0.17
N GLY A 72 -12.42 0.79 1.15
CA GLY A 72 -10.97 0.93 1.13
C GLY A 72 -10.26 -0.42 1.04
N TYR A 73 -10.73 -1.44 1.77
CA TYR A 73 -10.19 -2.79 1.71
C TYR A 73 -10.36 -3.42 0.32
N GLN A 74 -11.55 -3.31 -0.27
CA GLN A 74 -11.80 -3.81 -1.62
C GLN A 74 -10.90 -3.13 -2.66
N TYR A 75 -10.73 -1.82 -2.51
CA TYR A 75 -9.85 -1.05 -3.38
C TYR A 75 -8.38 -1.45 -3.22
N PHE A 76 -7.92 -1.64 -1.98
CA PHE A 76 -6.59 -2.16 -1.68
C PHE A 76 -6.35 -3.51 -2.35
N LYS A 77 -7.27 -4.48 -2.21
CA LYS A 77 -7.15 -5.80 -2.84
C LYS A 77 -7.02 -5.69 -4.36
N HIS A 78 -7.83 -4.82 -4.98
CA HIS A 78 -7.77 -4.57 -6.41
C HIS A 78 -6.39 -4.04 -6.86
N LEU A 79 -5.79 -3.12 -6.10
CA LEU A 79 -4.47 -2.57 -6.40
C LEU A 79 -3.35 -3.61 -6.23
N VAL A 80 -3.45 -4.45 -5.20
CA VAL A 80 -2.49 -5.53 -4.93
C VAL A 80 -2.52 -6.59 -6.05
N GLU A 81 -3.70 -6.92 -6.57
CA GLU A 81 -3.85 -7.87 -7.70
C GLU A 81 -3.27 -7.34 -9.01
N GLN A 82 -3.29 -6.03 -9.22
CA GLN A 82 -2.71 -5.39 -10.41
C GLN A 82 -1.18 -5.26 -10.34
N GLY A 83 -0.54 -5.68 -9.24
CA GLY A 83 0.92 -5.68 -9.13
C GLY A 83 1.54 -4.37 -8.61
N GLY A 84 0.71 -3.41 -8.18
CA GLY A 84 1.18 -2.13 -7.65
C GLY A 84 1.55 -1.09 -8.72
#